data_AF-A0A849EX53-F1
#
_entry.id   AF-A0A849EX53-F1
#
_cell.length_a   1.000
_cell.length_b   1.000
_cell.length_c   1.000
_cell.angle_alpha   90.00
_cell.angle_beta   90.00
_cell.angle_gamma   90.00
#
_symmetry.space_group_name_H-M   'P 1'
#
loop_
_entity.id
_entity.type
_entity.pdbx_description
1 polymer ?
#
loop_
_entity_poly.entity_id
_entity_poly.type
_entity_poly.pdbx_seq_one_letter_code
_entity_poly.pdbx_strand_id
1 'polypeptide(L)'
;MTKTKNTTLLILCCLTLVAMGCASVKVDRVAEEETIDLSGKWNDTDSRLVSEEMITDALNRPWIGQFKRSKGKAPVVIVGTIRNRSDEHINTRTFVKDLERALINSGEVAFVADAMERDELREERRDQASYSSEATAKE
;
A
#
# COMPACT_ATOMS: atom_id res chain seq x y z
N MET A 1 -54.83 49.98 7.17
CA MET A 1 -53.35 49.93 7.32
C MET A 1 -52.81 48.60 7.91
N THR A 2 -53.65 47.61 8.24
CA THR A 2 -53.21 46.33 8.83
C THR A 2 -52.90 45.24 7.80
N LYS A 3 -53.64 45.16 6.68
CA LYS A 3 -53.38 44.18 5.60
C LYS A 3 -52.00 44.32 4.98
N THR A 4 -51.55 45.56 4.73
CA THR A 4 -50.25 45.86 4.14
C THR A 4 -49.10 45.39 5.02
N LYS A 5 -49.21 45.59 6.35
CA LYS A 5 -48.20 45.15 7.33
C LYS A 5 -48.07 43.63 7.38
N ASN A 6 -49.18 42.90 7.29
CA ASN A 6 -49.16 41.43 7.26
C ASN A 6 -48.54 40.89 5.98
N THR A 7 -48.80 41.51 4.82
CA THR A 7 -48.11 41.14 3.57
C THR A 7 -46.62 41.47 3.61
N THR A 8 -46.21 42.60 4.19
CA THR A 8 -44.78 42.94 4.35
C THR A 8 -44.07 41.96 5.30
N LEU A 9 -44.73 41.54 6.40
CA LEU A 9 -44.20 40.55 7.34
C LEU A 9 -44.01 39.18 6.67
N LEU A 10 -44.95 38.77 5.82
CA LEU A 10 -44.91 37.49 5.12
C LEU A 10 -43.81 37.46 4.04
N ILE A 11 -43.62 38.58 3.33
CA ILE A 11 -42.51 38.76 2.37
C ILE A 11 -41.16 38.73 3.10
N LEU A 12 -41.05 39.39 4.26
CA LEU A 12 -39.82 39.40 5.06
C LEU A 12 -39.47 37.99 5.56
N CYS A 13 -40.48 37.21 5.98
CA CYS A 13 -40.30 35.84 6.44
C CYS A 13 -39.88 34.88 5.31
N CYS A 14 -40.46 35.03 4.11
CA CYS A 14 -40.01 34.30 2.92
C CYS A 14 -38.56 34.65 2.54
N LEU A 15 -38.16 35.93 2.67
CA LEU A 15 -36.80 36.37 2.35
C LEU A 15 -35.76 35.75 3.30
N THR A 16 -36.10 35.60 4.59
CA THR A 16 -35.25 34.93 5.57
C THR A 16 -35.11 33.43 5.33
N LEU A 17 -36.16 32.76 4.82
CA LEU A 17 -36.13 31.34 4.49
C LEU A 17 -35.25 31.05 3.27
N VAL A 18 -35.28 31.91 2.25
CA VAL A 18 -34.41 31.78 1.06
C VAL A 18 -32.94 32.03 1.41
N ALA A 19 -32.66 32.93 2.38
CA ALA A 19 -31.30 33.21 2.83
C ALA A 19 -30.66 32.04 3.61
N MET A 20 -31.44 31.14 4.20
CA MET A 20 -30.94 29.93 4.89
C MET A 20 -30.57 28.79 3.93
N GLY A 21 -30.92 28.88 2.64
CA GLY A 21 -30.64 27.84 1.64
C GLY A 21 -29.22 27.84 1.08
N CYS A 22 -28.43 28.90 1.30
CA CYS A 22 -27.04 28.99 0.86
C CYS A 22 -26.05 28.47 1.90
N ALA A 23 -26.35 27.33 2.54
CA ALA A 23 -25.36 26.58 3.29
C ALA A 23 -24.34 26.01 2.30
N SER A 24 -23.28 26.79 2.06
CA SER A 24 -22.08 26.36 1.37
C SER A 24 -21.69 24.96 1.87
N VAL A 25 -21.74 23.97 0.98
CA VAL A 25 -21.16 22.65 1.25
C VAL A 25 -19.67 22.89 1.34
N LYS A 26 -19.19 23.04 2.58
CA LYS A 26 -17.77 23.23 2.86
C LYS A 26 -17.10 21.90 2.64
N VAL A 27 -16.55 21.71 1.44
CA VAL A 27 -15.67 20.57 1.14
C VAL A 27 -14.32 20.90 1.77
N ASP A 28 -14.21 20.61 3.06
CA ASP A 28 -12.90 20.60 3.71
C ASP A 28 -12.15 19.37 3.17
N ARG A 29 -11.05 19.61 2.46
CA ARG A 29 -10.11 18.54 2.10
C ARG A 29 -9.49 18.08 3.41
N VAL A 30 -10.02 16.99 3.95
CA VAL A 30 -9.41 16.27 5.07
C VAL A 30 -7.97 15.95 4.64
N ALA A 31 -7.01 16.34 5.47
CA ALA A 31 -5.61 15.97 5.25
C ALA A 31 -5.53 14.44 5.16
N GLU A 32 -4.68 13.91 4.27
CA GLU A 32 -4.54 12.48 3.94
C GLU A 32 -4.22 11.55 5.14
N GLU A 33 -4.12 12.07 6.36
CA GLU A 33 -3.80 11.34 7.58
C GLU A 33 -5.04 10.90 8.39
N GLU A 34 -6.23 11.46 8.16
CA GLU A 34 -7.43 11.04 8.89
C GLU A 34 -8.14 9.92 8.13
N THR A 35 -7.73 8.68 8.41
CA THR A 35 -8.37 7.49 7.85
C THR A 35 -9.71 7.30 8.54
N ILE A 36 -10.80 7.62 7.84
CA ILE A 36 -12.16 7.35 8.34
C ILE A 36 -12.38 5.84 8.25
N ASP A 37 -12.11 5.11 9.33
CA ASP A 37 -12.44 3.69 9.41
C ASP A 37 -13.96 3.52 9.54
N LEU A 38 -14.61 3.36 8.39
CA LEU A 38 -16.06 3.28 8.28
C LEU A 38 -16.61 1.87 8.55
N SER A 39 -15.76 0.87 8.82
CA SER A 39 -16.22 -0.53 8.82
C SER A 39 -15.66 -1.43 9.93
N GLY A 40 -14.59 -1.05 10.62
CA GLY A 40 -13.96 -1.88 11.66
C GLY A 40 -13.40 -3.20 11.13
N LYS A 41 -13.19 -3.29 9.81
CA LYS A 41 -12.57 -4.41 9.11
C LYS A 41 -11.15 -4.01 8.71
N TRP A 42 -10.29 -5.01 8.53
CA TRP A 42 -8.96 -4.80 7.97
C TRP A 42 -8.99 -3.99 6.68
N ASN A 43 -8.19 -2.93 6.63
CA ASN A 43 -8.10 -2.03 5.48
C ASN A 43 -6.65 -1.80 4.99
N ASP A 44 -6.50 -0.94 3.98
CA ASP A 44 -5.20 -0.62 3.38
C ASP A 44 -4.27 0.12 4.34
N THR A 45 -4.81 0.94 5.25
CA THR A 45 -4.01 1.66 6.26
C THR A 45 -3.45 0.70 7.30
N ASP A 46 -4.25 -0.24 7.81
CA ASP A 46 -3.77 -1.27 8.73
C ASP A 46 -2.68 -2.13 8.07
N SER A 47 -2.88 -2.49 6.80
CA SER A 47 -1.89 -3.20 5.99
C SER A 47 -0.58 -2.45 5.90
N ARG A 48 -0.63 -1.15 5.59
CA ARG A 48 0.55 -0.29 5.47
C ARG A 48 1.29 -0.18 6.80
N LEU A 49 0.58 0.09 7.89
CA LEU A 49 1.19 0.24 9.22
C LEU A 49 1.89 -1.05 9.66
N VAL A 50 1.26 -2.21 9.42
CA VAL A 50 1.89 -3.50 9.73
C VAL A 50 3.09 -3.78 8.83
N SER A 51 3.01 -3.48 7.53
CA SER A 51 4.17 -3.57 6.63
C SER A 51 5.34 -2.72 7.13
N GLU A 52 5.09 -1.45 7.49
CA GLU A 52 6.12 -0.51 7.97
C GLU A 52 6.80 -1.01 9.25
N GLU A 53 6.02 -1.49 10.22
CA GLU A 53 6.55 -2.04 11.47
C GLU A 53 7.38 -3.31 11.22
N MET A 54 6.87 -4.24 10.39
CA MET A 54 7.58 -5.47 10.03
C MET A 54 8.92 -5.19 9.34
N ILE A 55 8.94 -4.24 8.41
CA ILE A 55 10.14 -3.83 7.68
C ILE A 55 11.16 -3.20 8.63
N THR A 56 10.70 -2.29 9.48
CA THR A 56 11.54 -1.57 10.44
C THR A 56 12.17 -2.53 11.43
N ASP A 57 11.40 -3.45 11.99
CA ASP A 57 11.91 -4.50 12.89
C ASP A 57 12.93 -5.41 12.17
N ALA A 58 12.65 -5.81 10.93
CA ALA A 58 13.56 -6.66 10.17
C ALA A 58 14.92 -5.99 9.90
N LEU A 59 14.94 -4.71 9.53
CA LEU A 59 16.17 -3.97 9.21
C LEU A 59 16.97 -3.54 10.44
N ASN A 60 16.30 -3.23 11.56
CA ASN A 60 16.96 -2.73 12.77
C ASN A 60 17.64 -3.83 13.60
N ARG A 61 17.32 -5.10 13.34
CA ARG A 61 17.94 -6.23 14.05
C ARG A 61 19.42 -6.38 13.66
N PRO A 62 20.28 -6.83 14.58
CA PRO A 62 21.74 -6.83 14.37
C PRO A 62 22.25 -7.89 13.38
N TRP A 63 21.37 -8.69 12.78
CA TRP A 63 21.75 -9.82 11.90
C TRP A 63 22.53 -9.35 10.67
N ILE A 64 22.17 -8.20 10.09
CA ILE A 64 22.88 -7.64 8.92
C ILE A 64 24.33 -7.32 9.30
N GLY A 65 24.51 -6.59 10.40
CA GLY A 65 25.83 -6.23 10.91
C GLY A 65 26.67 -7.45 11.32
N GLN A 66 26.06 -8.45 11.96
CA GLN A 66 26.72 -9.70 12.33
C GLN A 66 27.16 -10.50 11.09
N PHE A 67 26.33 -10.57 10.05
CA PHE A 67 26.67 -11.24 8.80
C PHE A 67 27.82 -10.51 8.08
N LYS A 68 27.74 -9.18 7.96
CA LYS A 68 28.79 -8.36 7.35
C LYS A 68 30.13 -8.52 8.08
N ARG A 69 30.13 -8.51 9.42
CA ARG A 69 31.35 -8.73 10.23
C ARG A 69 31.95 -10.12 10.08
N SER A 70 31.11 -11.16 9.94
CA SER A 70 31.59 -12.54 9.85
C SER A 70 31.98 -12.99 8.44
N LYS A 71 31.36 -12.42 7.39
CA LYS A 71 31.57 -12.84 5.99
C LYS A 71 32.21 -11.78 5.09
N GLY A 72 32.34 -10.53 5.56
CA GLY A 72 32.96 -9.44 4.81
C GLY A 72 32.18 -8.97 3.58
N LYS A 73 30.93 -9.41 3.41
CA LYS A 73 30.06 -9.07 2.27
C LYS A 73 28.61 -8.88 2.71
N ALA A 74 27.83 -8.19 1.88
CA ALA A 74 26.40 -8.03 2.11
C ALA A 74 25.68 -9.40 2.10
N PRO A 75 24.69 -9.61 2.99
CA PRO A 75 23.86 -10.81 2.97
C PRO A 75 23.04 -10.87 1.68
N VAL A 76 22.88 -12.10 1.16
CA VAL A 76 21.97 -12.40 0.06
C VAL A 76 20.73 -13.04 0.67
N VAL A 77 19.56 -12.43 0.49
CA VAL A 77 18.32 -12.82 1.16
C VAL A 77 17.22 -13.10 0.13
N ILE A 78 16.43 -14.12 0.43
CA ILE A 78 15.20 -14.47 -0.29
C ILE A 78 14.05 -14.16 0.67
N VAL A 79 13.08 -13.39 0.20
CA VAL A 79 11.83 -13.15 0.93
C VAL A 79 10.91 -14.34 0.67
N GLY A 80 10.41 -14.94 1.73
CA GLY A 80 9.45 -16.05 1.64
C GLY A 80 8.01 -15.57 1.49
N THR A 81 7.10 -16.51 1.26
CA THR A 81 5.67 -16.21 1.22
C THR A 81 5.12 -15.91 2.62
N ILE A 82 4.29 -14.88 2.72
CA ILE A 82 3.57 -14.55 3.95
C ILE A 82 2.21 -15.26 3.93
N ARG A 83 1.97 -16.08 4.95
CA ARG A 83 0.72 -16.82 5.12
C ARG A 83 -0.20 -16.09 6.09
N ASN A 84 -1.39 -15.74 5.61
CA ASN A 84 -2.45 -15.25 6.48
C ASN A 84 -2.99 -16.41 7.35
N ARG A 85 -3.11 -16.16 8.65
CA ARG A 85 -3.69 -17.10 9.64
C ARG A 85 -4.91 -16.51 10.35
N SER A 86 -5.38 -15.33 9.95
CA SER A 86 -6.63 -14.76 10.46
C SER A 86 -7.82 -15.28 9.65
N ASP A 87 -9.01 -15.02 10.18
CA ASP A 87 -10.29 -15.30 9.51
C ASP A 87 -10.66 -14.21 8.48
N GLU A 88 -9.92 -13.11 8.45
CA GLU A 88 -10.15 -11.98 7.54
C GLU A 88 -9.35 -12.13 6.24
N HIS A 89 -9.89 -11.61 5.14
CA HIS A 89 -9.17 -11.61 3.86
C HIS A 89 -8.12 -10.49 3.85
N ILE A 90 -6.88 -10.86 4.14
CA ILE A 90 -5.71 -9.96 4.07
C ILE A 90 -4.91 -10.30 2.82
N ASN A 91 -4.62 -9.29 1.99
CA ASN A 91 -3.79 -9.44 0.82
C ASN A 91 -2.31 -9.58 1.23
N THR A 92 -1.82 -10.81 1.42
CA THR A 92 -0.45 -11.02 1.91
C THR A 92 0.64 -10.71 0.89
N ARG A 93 0.29 -10.57 -0.39
CA ARG A 93 1.25 -10.29 -1.46
C ARG A 93 1.81 -8.86 -1.39
N THR A 94 1.07 -7.92 -0.81
CA THR A 94 1.55 -6.54 -0.64
C THR A 94 2.72 -6.49 0.34
N PHE A 95 2.60 -7.17 1.48
CA PHE A 95 3.67 -7.25 2.48
C PHE A 95 4.98 -7.82 1.92
N VAL A 96 4.89 -8.86 1.07
CA VAL A 96 6.08 -9.42 0.41
C VAL A 96 6.76 -8.36 -0.45
N LYS A 97 6.00 -7.70 -1.33
CA LYS A 97 6.53 -6.65 -2.24
C LYS A 97 7.07 -5.44 -1.49
N ASP A 98 6.43 -5.05 -0.39
CA ASP A 98 6.88 -3.92 0.43
C ASP A 98 8.19 -4.24 1.14
N LEU A 99 8.32 -5.46 1.66
CA LEU A 99 9.57 -5.94 2.26
C LEU A 99 10.70 -6.02 1.23
N GLU A 100 10.43 -6.57 0.05
CA GLU A 100 11.39 -6.61 -1.06
C GLU A 100 11.87 -5.21 -1.44
N ARG A 101 10.93 -4.27 -1.63
CA ARG A 101 11.25 -2.88 -1.96
C ARG A 101 12.10 -2.23 -0.86
N ALA A 102 11.75 -2.43 0.40
CA ALA A 102 12.48 -1.85 1.51
C ALA A 102 13.90 -2.44 1.66
N LEU A 103 14.06 -3.76 1.49
CA LEU A 103 15.36 -4.41 1.50
C LEU A 103 16.25 -3.88 0.37
N ILE A 104 15.72 -3.71 -0.84
CA ILE A 104 16.45 -3.12 -1.97
C ILE A 104 16.84 -1.68 -1.67
N ASN A 105 15.90 -0.86 -1.20
CA ASN A 105 16.12 0.56 -0.91
C ASN A 105 17.11 0.78 0.25
N SER A 106 17.21 -0.16 1.20
CA SER A 106 18.17 -0.07 2.29
C SER A 106 19.62 -0.10 1.82
N GLY A 107 19.91 -0.72 0.66
CA GLY A 107 21.27 -0.96 0.16
C GLY A 107 22.11 -1.87 1.06
N GLU A 108 21.53 -2.41 2.13
CA GLU A 108 22.23 -3.19 3.14
C GLU A 108 22.31 -4.68 2.81
N VAL A 109 21.44 -5.13 1.90
CA VAL A 109 21.15 -6.53 1.59
C VAL A 109 21.00 -6.69 0.07
N ALA A 110 21.50 -7.79 -0.49
CA ALA A 110 21.21 -8.17 -1.87
C ALA A 110 19.99 -9.09 -1.89
N PHE A 111 18.94 -8.68 -2.59
CA PHE A 111 17.73 -9.48 -2.74
C PHE A 111 17.81 -10.40 -3.95
N VAL A 112 17.34 -11.63 -3.80
CA VAL A 112 17.13 -12.57 -4.92
C VAL A 112 15.65 -12.67 -5.19
N ALA A 113 15.26 -12.37 -6.43
CA ALA A 113 13.91 -12.47 -6.98
C ALA A 113 13.11 -13.66 -6.46
N ASP A 114 11.82 -13.44 -6.21
CA ASP A 114 10.89 -14.41 -5.65
C ASP A 114 10.87 -15.72 -6.44
N ALA A 115 10.46 -16.82 -5.79
CA ALA A 115 10.35 -18.12 -6.44
C ALA A 115 9.46 -18.09 -7.68
N MET A 116 8.38 -17.30 -7.69
CA MET A 116 7.48 -17.19 -8.83
C MET A 116 8.15 -16.50 -10.02
N GLU A 117 8.88 -15.40 -9.80
CA GLU A 117 9.62 -14.70 -10.86
C GLU A 117 10.70 -15.60 -11.49
N ARG A 118 11.28 -16.51 -10.69
CA ARG A 118 12.22 -17.51 -11.22
C ARG A 118 11.54 -18.60 -12.04
N ASP A 119 10.29 -18.93 -11.78
CA ASP A 119 9.57 -19.94 -12.56
C ASP A 119 9.19 -19.39 -13.93
N GLU A 120 8.75 -18.12 -14.00
CA GLU A 120 8.56 -17.40 -15.27
C GLU A 120 9.89 -17.31 -16.05
N LEU A 121 11.00 -16.95 -15.38
CA LEU A 121 12.32 -16.92 -16.02
C LEU A 121 12.76 -18.31 -16.52
N ARG A 122 12.43 -19.38 -15.80
CA ARG A 122 12.73 -20.76 -16.21
C ARG A 122 11.84 -21.23 -17.35
N GLU A 123 10.60 -20.79 -17.40
CA GLU A 123 9.68 -21.03 -18.51
C GLU A 123 10.18 -20.31 -19.76
N GLU A 124 10.47 -19.01 -19.66
CA GLU A 124 11.06 -18.23 -20.75
C GLU A 124 12.38 -18.85 -21.26
N ARG A 125 13.27 -19.28 -20.36
CA ARG A 125 14.51 -20.00 -20.76
C ARG A 125 14.23 -21.33 -21.47
N ARG A 126 13.21 -22.08 -21.03
CA ARG A 126 12.82 -23.35 -21.68
C ARG A 126 12.21 -23.09 -23.06
N ASP A 127 11.42 -22.04 -23.20
CA ASP A 127 10.84 -21.64 -24.47
C ASP A 127 11.93 -21.16 -25.43
N GLN A 128 12.84 -20.29 -24.97
CA GLN A 128 14.00 -19.86 -25.76
C GLN A 128 14.86 -21.05 -26.22
N ALA A 129 15.11 -22.03 -25.35
CA ALA A 129 15.82 -23.25 -25.72
C ALA A 129 15.05 -24.06 -26.78
N SER A 130 13.73 -24.18 -26.65
CA SER A 130 12.87 -24.94 -27.57
C SER A 130 12.74 -24.31 -28.96
N TYR A 131 12.86 -22.97 -29.07
CA TYR A 131 12.76 -22.23 -30.33
C TYR A 131 14.11 -21.74 -30.88
N SER A 132 15.23 -22.07 -30.23
CA SER A 132 16.56 -21.73 -30.71
C SER A 132 17.09 -22.74 -31.75
N SER A 133 17.77 -22.25 -32.78
CA SER A 133 18.46 -23.11 -33.75
C SER A 133 19.66 -23.80 -33.09
N GLU A 134 19.99 -25.03 -33.52
CA GLU A 134 21.10 -25.84 -32.95
C GLU A 134 22.44 -25.10 -32.87
N ALA A 135 22.68 -24.09 -33.72
CA ALA A 135 23.90 -23.30 -33.73
C ALA A 135 23.98 -22.24 -32.60
N THR A 136 22.87 -21.93 -31.93
CA THR A 136 22.77 -20.82 -30.95
C THR A 136 22.28 -21.29 -29.57
N ALA A 137 21.82 -22.54 -29.47
CA ALA A 137 21.44 -23.14 -28.20
C ALA A 137 22.69 -23.26 -27.31
N LYS A 138 22.71 -22.51 -26.21
CA LYS A 138 23.77 -22.60 -25.20
C LYS A 138 23.29 -23.56 -24.10
N GLU A 139 24.06 -24.62 -23.85
CA GLU A 139 23.92 -25.48 -22.66
C GLU A 139 24.07 -24.67 -21.36
#